data_AF-A0A7X7QUY8-F1
#
_entry.id   AF-A0A7X7QUY8-F1
#
_cell.length_a   1.000
_cell.length_b   1.000
_cell.length_c   1.000
_cell.angle_alpha   90.00
_cell.angle_beta   90.00
_cell.angle_gamma   90.00
#
_symmetry.space_group_name_H-M   'P 1'
#
loop_
_entity.id
_entity.type
_entity.pdbx_description
1 polymer ?
#
loop_
_entity_poly.entity_id
_entity_poly.type
_entity_poly.pdbx_seq_one_letter_code
_entity_poly.pdbx_strand_id
1 'polypeptide(L)'
;HGAYVSDIEVQRVVNFIKRQGAPQYDSEILEICEKALEEENSSSMSAAGGVSEYDEFYDRAVQLVRDKGQASTSMIQRAFRIGYNRAARIIDVMEQEGLVGPMDGVKPREVLIRTGTDADF
;
A
#
# COMPACT_ATOMS: atom_id res chain seq x y z
N HIS A 1 -21.20 -24.81 -11.59
CA HIS A 1 -20.07 -25.77 -11.64
C HIS A 1 -19.05 -25.21 -12.61
N GLY A 2 -17.85 -24.84 -12.13
CA GLY A 2 -16.73 -24.44 -12.99
C GLY A 2 -15.77 -25.61 -13.18
N ALA A 3 -15.13 -25.70 -14.35
CA ALA A 3 -14.11 -26.72 -14.58
C ALA A 3 -12.85 -26.37 -13.78
N TYR A 4 -12.30 -27.36 -13.06
CA TYR A 4 -10.97 -27.24 -12.48
C TYR A 4 -9.95 -27.30 -13.61
N VAL A 5 -9.03 -26.33 -13.63
CA VAL A 5 -7.90 -26.30 -14.55
C VAL A 5 -6.63 -26.28 -13.71
N SER A 6 -5.75 -27.25 -13.95
CA SER A 6 -4.46 -27.33 -13.26
C SER A 6 -3.44 -26.36 -13.85
N ASP A 7 -2.47 -25.93 -13.05
CA ASP A 7 -1.38 -25.07 -13.52
C ASP A 7 -0.61 -25.68 -14.70
N ILE A 8 -0.48 -27.01 -14.73
CA ILE A 8 0.18 -27.76 -15.80
C ILE A 8 -0.59 -27.61 -17.13
N GLU A 9 -1.92 -27.60 -17.09
CA GLU A 9 -2.75 -27.37 -18.28
C GLU A 9 -2.62 -25.94 -18.77
N VAL A 10 -2.64 -24.95 -17.87
CA VAL A 10 -2.41 -23.53 -18.20
C VAL A 10 -1.06 -23.35 -18.89
N GLN A 11 0.01 -23.90 -18.30
CA GLN A 11 1.36 -23.78 -18.86
C GLN A 11 1.49 -24.44 -20.23
N ARG A 12 0.87 -25.59 -20.46
CA ARG A 12 0.86 -26.25 -21.78
C ARG A 12 0.20 -25.38 -22.84
N VAL A 13 -0.94 -24.77 -22.53
CA VAL A 13 -1.65 -23.88 -23.45
C VAL A 13 -0.84 -22.61 -23.73
N VAL A 14 -0.28 -21.98 -22.69
CA VAL A 14 0.58 -20.80 -22.84
C VAL A 14 1.78 -21.10 -23.74
N ASN A 15 2.46 -22.22 -23.54
CA ASN A 15 3.61 -22.61 -24.35
C ASN A 15 3.23 -22.93 -25.80
N PHE A 16 2.06 -23.51 -26.03
CA PHE A 16 1.54 -23.73 -27.38
C PHE A 16 1.28 -22.41 -28.10
N ILE A 17 0.67 -21.43 -27.44
CA ILE A 17 0.39 -20.10 -28.00
C ILE A 17 1.69 -19.34 -28.30
N LYS A 18 2.67 -19.36 -27.37
CA LYS A 18 3.97 -18.71 -27.56
C LYS A 18 4.75 -19.21 -28.78
N ARG A 19 4.50 -20.44 -29.25
CA ARG A 19 5.16 -21.00 -30.45
C ARG A 19 4.57 -20.49 -31.76
N GLN A 20 3.37 -19.90 -31.73
CA GLN A 20 2.68 -19.46 -32.94
C GLN A 20 3.16 -18.09 -33.43
N GLY A 21 3.83 -17.31 -32.59
CA GLY A 21 4.38 -16.02 -32.98
C GLY A 21 4.98 -15.26 -31.81
N ALA A 22 5.76 -14.22 -32.15
CA ALA A 22 6.22 -13.25 -31.16
C ALA A 22 5.03 -12.40 -30.69
N PRO A 23 4.96 -12.07 -29.39
CA PRO A 23 3.95 -11.15 -28.90
C PRO A 23 4.14 -9.77 -29.54
N GLN A 24 3.04 -9.16 -29.98
CA GLN A 24 3.00 -7.76 -30.37
C GLN A 24 2.48 -6.97 -29.17
N TYR A 25 3.35 -6.15 -28.59
CA TYR A 25 2.98 -5.25 -27.50
C TYR A 25 2.64 -3.88 -28.07
N ASP A 26 1.58 -3.29 -27.54
CA ASP A 26 1.21 -1.91 -27.85
C ASP A 26 2.07 -0.96 -26.99
N SER A 27 2.87 -0.13 -27.65
CA SER A 27 3.74 0.83 -26.98
C SER A 27 2.96 1.85 -26.17
N GLU A 28 1.76 2.25 -26.61
CA GLU A 28 0.93 3.21 -25.87
C GLU A 28 0.47 2.61 -24.53
N ILE A 29 0.12 1.32 -24.53
CA ILE A 29 -0.26 0.60 -23.30
C ILE A 29 0.94 0.44 -22.36
N LEU A 30 2.12 0.14 -22.91
CA LEU A 30 3.35 0.04 -22.11
C LEU A 30 3.71 1.38 -21.47
N GLU A 31 3.63 2.48 -22.22
CA GLU A 31 3.86 3.83 -21.70
C GLU A 31 2.84 4.23 -20.64
N ILE A 32 1.57 3.85 -20.78
CA ILE A 32 0.54 4.10 -19.76
C ILE A 32 0.86 3.32 -18.47
N CYS A 33 1.27 2.05 -18.59
CA CYS A 33 1.67 1.24 -17.45
C CYS A 33 2.93 1.79 -16.77
N GLU A 34 3.92 2.24 -17.54
CA GLU A 34 5.13 2.86 -17.03
C GLU A 34 4.82 4.18 -16.32
N LYS A 35 3.99 5.05 -16.91
CA LYS A 35 3.51 6.28 -16.26
C LYS A 35 2.71 5.99 -14.98
N ALA A 36 1.87 4.96 -14.95
CA ALA A 36 1.15 4.58 -13.73
C ALA A 36 2.09 4.12 -12.62
N LEU A 37 3.18 3.41 -12.96
CA LEU A 37 4.23 3.02 -12.02
C LEU A 37 5.08 4.23 -11.59
N GLU A 38 5.32 5.17 -12.50
CA GLU A 38 6.00 6.44 -12.21
C GLU A 38 5.12 7.40 -11.40
N GLU A 39 3.80 7.37 -11.50
CA GLU A 39 2.88 8.13 -10.65
C GLU A 39 2.81 7.54 -9.23
N GLU A 40 2.88 6.20 -9.11
CA GLU A 40 3.05 5.51 -7.84
C GLU A 40 4.42 5.83 -7.20
N ASN A 41 5.47 5.98 -8.02
CA ASN A 41 6.82 6.35 -7.56
C ASN A 41 7.05 7.87 -7.42
N SER A 42 6.36 8.74 -8.16
CA SER A 42 6.52 10.20 -8.10
C SER A 42 5.66 10.83 -7.00
N SER A 43 4.64 10.12 -6.53
CA SER A 43 4.10 10.32 -5.18
C SER A 43 5.06 9.85 -4.07
N SER A 44 6.19 9.22 -4.43
CA SER A 44 7.36 8.99 -3.56
C SER A 44 8.55 9.91 -3.87
N MET A 45 8.64 10.52 -5.06
CA MET A 45 9.82 11.29 -5.51
C MET A 45 9.60 12.81 -5.61
N SER A 46 8.35 13.29 -5.59
CA SER A 46 8.04 14.73 -5.41
C SER A 46 8.18 15.21 -3.95
N ALA A 47 8.74 14.36 -3.08
CA ALA A 47 9.21 14.69 -1.74
C ALA A 47 10.73 14.92 -1.67
N ALA A 48 11.44 15.02 -2.82
CA ALA A 48 12.87 15.38 -2.86
C ALA A 48 13.11 16.90 -2.65
N GLY A 49 12.34 17.50 -1.73
CA GLY A 49 12.44 18.88 -1.29
C GLY A 49 12.35 18.97 0.24
N GLY A 50 13.00 18.04 0.94
CA GLY A 50 13.07 17.98 2.39
C GLY A 50 13.20 16.54 2.85
N VAL A 51 14.36 16.19 3.41
CA VAL A 51 14.62 14.87 4.01
C VAL A 51 13.75 14.73 5.27
N SER A 52 12.47 14.44 5.09
CA SER A 52 11.64 13.90 6.16
C SER A 52 11.77 12.39 6.08
N GLU A 53 12.16 11.75 7.17
CA GLU A 53 12.20 10.29 7.34
C GLU A 53 10.80 9.66 7.19
N TYR A 54 9.76 10.50 7.22
CA TYR A 54 8.35 10.13 7.23
C TYR A 54 7.63 10.41 5.92
N ASP A 55 6.62 9.58 5.65
CA ASP A 55 5.68 9.77 4.55
C ASP A 55 4.90 11.09 4.69
N GLU A 56 4.63 11.79 3.59
CA GLU A 56 3.91 13.08 3.61
C GLU A 56 2.52 13.01 4.25
N PHE A 57 1.90 11.81 4.27
CA PHE A 57 0.59 11.59 4.91
C PHE A 57 0.69 11.14 6.37
N TYR A 58 1.90 10.95 6.91
CA TYR A 58 2.12 10.37 8.24
C TYR A 58 1.35 11.09 9.34
N ASP A 59 1.56 12.40 9.52
CA ASP A 59 0.91 13.17 10.59
C ASP A 59 -0.62 13.14 10.50
N ARG A 60 -1.16 13.24 9.28
CA ARG A 60 -2.60 13.16 9.04
C ARG A 60 -3.14 11.76 9.32
N ALA A 61 -2.37 10.73 9.00
CA ALA A 61 -2.72 9.36 9.29
C ALA A 61 -2.70 9.09 10.80
N VAL A 62 -1.74 9.65 11.56
CA VAL A 62 -1.71 9.57 13.03
C VAL A 62 -2.97 10.18 13.63
N GLN A 63 -3.37 11.37 13.15
CA GLN A 63 -4.62 12.03 13.58
C GLN A 63 -5.85 11.16 13.27
N LEU A 64 -5.95 10.64 12.05
CA LEU A 64 -7.05 9.76 11.65
C LEU A 64 -7.13 8.51 12.54
N VAL A 65 -5.99 7.87 12.79
CA VAL A 65 -5.91 6.67 13.64
C VAL A 65 -6.33 6.99 15.07
N ARG A 66 -5.90 8.14 15.61
CA ARG A 66 -6.33 8.63 16.93
C ARG A 66 -7.85 8.86 16.99
N ASP A 67 -8.42 9.51 15.98
CA ASP A 67 -9.85 9.81 15.93
C ASP A 67 -10.71 8.54 15.78
N LYS A 68 -10.21 7.53 15.06
CA LYS A 68 -10.91 6.27 14.81
C LYS A 68 -10.70 5.21 15.90
N GLY A 69 -9.68 5.37 16.74
CA GLY A 69 -9.31 4.43 17.79
C GLY A 69 -8.85 3.05 17.29
N GLN A 70 -8.61 2.92 15.98
CA GLN A 70 -8.13 1.67 15.36
C GLN A 70 -7.26 2.02 14.14
N ALA A 71 -6.21 1.23 13.90
CA ALA A 71 -5.36 1.39 12.73
C ALA A 71 -5.50 0.18 11.79
N SER A 72 -5.76 0.42 10.51
CA SER A 72 -5.70 -0.63 9.49
C SER A 72 -5.25 -0.10 8.14
N THR A 73 -4.52 -0.93 7.39
CA THR A 73 -3.92 -0.54 6.10
C THR A 73 -4.99 -0.10 5.11
N SER A 74 -6.11 -0.81 5.06
CA SER A 74 -7.25 -0.49 4.19
C SER A 74 -7.99 0.79 4.59
N MET A 75 -7.93 1.21 5.85
CA MET A 75 -8.47 2.50 6.29
C MET A 75 -7.62 3.64 5.75
N ILE A 76 -6.30 3.58 5.94
CA ILE A 76 -5.35 4.60 5.47
C ILE A 76 -5.37 4.67 3.95
N GLN A 77 -5.37 3.51 3.26
CA GLN A 77 -5.45 3.43 1.81
C GLN A 77 -6.65 4.22 1.24
N ARG A 78 -7.84 4.03 1.82
CA ARG A 78 -9.07 4.70 1.35
C ARG A 78 -9.11 6.18 1.74
N ALA A 79 -8.62 6.53 2.93
CA ALA A 79 -8.66 7.90 3.41
C ALA A 79 -7.73 8.82 2.60
N PHE A 80 -6.54 8.34 2.24
CA PHE A 80 -5.51 9.14 1.56
C PHE A 80 -5.35 8.82 0.08
N ARG A 81 -6.11 7.83 -0.44
CA ARG A 81 -6.06 7.37 -1.84
C ARG A 81 -4.63 6.97 -2.28
N ILE A 82 -3.91 6.31 -1.39
CA ILE A 82 -2.55 5.81 -1.62
C ILE A 82 -2.55 4.30 -1.88
N GLY A 83 -1.46 3.75 -2.41
CA GLY A 83 -1.28 2.31 -2.60
C GLY A 83 -1.16 1.52 -1.28
N TYR A 84 -1.43 0.22 -1.32
CA TYR A 84 -1.39 -0.67 -0.14
C TYR A 84 -0.02 -0.64 0.56
N ASN A 85 1.07 -0.75 -0.19
CA ASN A 85 2.42 -0.80 0.36
C ASN A 85 2.79 0.49 1.11
N ARG A 86 2.35 1.64 0.58
CA ARG A 86 2.56 2.94 1.20
C ARG A 86 1.77 3.07 2.50
N ALA A 87 0.49 2.68 2.47
CA ALA A 87 -0.34 2.63 3.67
C ALA A 87 0.21 1.66 4.74
N ALA A 88 0.75 0.51 4.33
CA ALA A 88 1.34 -0.46 5.25
C ALA A 88 2.58 0.12 5.95
N ARG A 89 3.48 0.75 5.18
CA ARG A 89 4.67 1.42 5.72
C ARG A 89 4.32 2.50 6.75
N ILE A 90 3.28 3.30 6.49
CA ILE A 90 2.80 4.31 7.45
C ILE A 90 2.42 3.66 8.79
N ILE A 91 1.72 2.52 8.77
CA ILE A 91 1.31 1.82 10.01
C ILE A 91 2.52 1.16 10.69
N ASP A 92 3.45 0.60 9.92
CA ASP A 92 4.66 -0.01 10.49
C ASP A 92 5.54 1.03 11.20
N VAL A 93 5.63 2.25 10.66
CA VAL A 93 6.30 3.37 11.36
C VAL A 93 5.54 3.75 12.63
N MET A 94 4.20 3.81 12.60
CA MET A 94 3.40 4.06 13.81
C MET A 94 3.59 2.98 14.88
N GLU A 95 3.79 1.72 14.49
CA GLU A 95 4.12 0.64 15.43
C GLU A 95 5.51 0.82 16.03
N GLN A 96 6.52 1.15 15.21
CA GLN A 96 7.88 1.42 15.66
C GLN A 96 7.95 2.60 16.65
N GLU A 97 7.12 3.62 16.46
CA GLU A 97 6.98 4.75 17.38
C GLU A 97 6.11 4.44 18.62
N GLY A 98 5.54 3.24 18.71
CA GLY A 98 4.68 2.85 19.82
C GLY A 98 3.31 3.55 19.83
N LEU A 99 2.88 4.11 18.71
CA LEU A 99 1.56 4.73 18.54
C LEU A 99 0.47 3.69 18.30
N VAL A 100 0.84 2.57 17.70
CA VAL A 100 -0.05 1.47 17.32
C VAL A 100 0.53 0.16 17.86
N GLY A 101 -0.32 -0.73 18.36
CA GLY A 101 0.08 -2.03 18.88
C GLY A 101 0.50 -3.01 17.80
N PRO A 102 1.05 -4.17 18.17
CA PRO A 102 1.52 -5.17 17.22
C PRO A 102 0.37 -5.75 16.39
N MET A 103 0.73 -6.31 15.24
CA MET A 103 -0.24 -6.92 14.33
C MET A 103 -0.88 -8.18 14.94
N ASP A 104 -2.19 -8.14 15.22
CA ASP A 104 -2.98 -9.30 15.69
C ASP A 104 -3.83 -9.89 14.55
N GLY A 105 -3.18 -10.69 13.70
CA GLY A 105 -3.82 -11.39 12.59
C GLY A 105 -4.46 -10.43 11.57
N VAL A 106 -5.76 -10.63 11.31
CA VAL A 106 -6.54 -9.83 10.31
C VAL A 106 -7.22 -8.62 10.97
N LYS A 107 -7.15 -8.49 12.30
CA LYS A 107 -7.84 -7.40 13.01
C LYS A 107 -7.10 -6.08 12.84
N PRO A 108 -7.82 -4.94 12.91
CA PRO A 108 -7.20 -3.63 13.04
C PRO A 108 -6.27 -3.60 14.27
N ARG A 109 -5.11 -2.97 14.14
CA ARG A 109 -4.16 -2.78 15.24
C ARG A 109 -4.75 -1.82 16.27
N GLU A 110 -4.52 -2.11 17.55
CA GLU A 110 -4.95 -1.28 18.67
C GLU A 110 -4.19 0.05 18.67
N VAL A 111 -4.86 1.15 19.01
CA VAL A 111 -4.23 2.47 19.08
C VAL A 111 -3.77 2.73 20.51
N LEU A 112 -2.47 2.93 20.69
CA LEU A 112 -1.84 3.13 21.99
C LEU A 112 -1.76 4.62 22.38
N ILE A 113 -2.01 5.53 21.43
CA ILE A 113 -2.03 6.97 21.66
C ILE A 113 -3.24 7.33 22.53
N ARG A 114 -3.00 7.66 23.80
CA ARG A 114 -4.04 8.24 24.66
C ARG A 114 -4.45 9.60 24.10
N THR A 115 -5.76 9.79 23.91
CA THR A 115 -6.37 11.10 23.67
C THR A 115 -5.83 12.10 24.69
N GLY A 116 -5.17 13.15 24.21
CA GLY A 116 -4.45 14.11 25.06
C GLY A 116 -5.36 14.77 26.09
N THR A 117 -5.14 14.40 27.35
CA THR A 117 -5.20 15.30 28.50
C THR A 117 -4.01 14.94 29.39
N ASP A 118 -3.31 15.99 29.83
CA ASP A 118 -2.36 16.06 30.94
C ASP A 118 -0.89 15.65 30.69
N ALA A 119 -0.08 16.66 30.36
CA ALA A 119 1.17 16.94 31.09
C ALA A 119 1.58 18.40 30.81
N ASP A 120 1.07 19.29 31.66
CA ASP A 120 1.58 20.63 31.90
C ASP A 120 3.06 20.58 32.32
N PHE A 121 3.81 21.62 31.90
CA PHE A 121 5.09 22.01 32.48
C PHE A 121 4.89 22.70 33.84
#